data_AF-Q8XQP8-F1
#
_entry.id   AF-Q8XQP8-F1
#
_cell.length_a   1.000
_cell.length_b   1.000
_cell.length_c   1.000
_cell.angle_alpha   90.00
_cell.angle_beta   90.00
_cell.angle_gamma   90.00
#
_symmetry.space_group_name_H-M   'P 1'
#
loop_
_entity.id
_entity.type
_entity.pdbx_description
1 polymer ?
#
loop_
_entity_poly.entity_id
_entity_poly.type
_entity_poly.pdbx_seq_one_letter_code
_entity_poly.pdbx_strand_id
1 'polypeptide(L)'
;MRRLLSVASVRLLAVVALAFAGLSACGRGELSEARAATPPAAAPQAGAAPAYEKAFYTMMATRRPSVPAMAALGKALFFDPALSASGRLACASCHSPAHAYGPPNDLSVQPGGPEMNKTGARAAPSLRYLQNVPPFSEHFHENDGNDAEDQGPTGGYNWDGRASSTHDQARIPLLSAHEMANGTPAGVVARLRGGRHAQTFRQVFGNDILDSEDTAFRAALMALEVFQEAPSEFYPYDSKYDAFLRKQASLNPQEMRGLRLFNDPGKGNCASCHTSTIKEDGAFPAFSDFGHIAVGVPRNRQLAANADPAFYDLGLCGPDRTDLTDRRDYCGRFRTPSLRNVALRKSFFHNGAIHSLEDAVRFYAQRDTQPWKWYPRKPDGTLDTFDDLPPRYRANVNTEPPFGGKPGDRPVLSEAEVRDIVAFLKTLTDGYRPSRPVAKR
;
A
#
# COMPACT_ATOMS: atom_id res chain seq x y z
N MET A 1 60.18 -11.16 13.57
CA MET A 1 61.24 -11.28 12.53
C MET A 1 60.67 -10.69 11.24
N ARG A 2 61.23 -9.62 10.64
CA ARG A 2 62.29 -9.61 9.58
C ARG A 2 61.96 -10.63 8.46
N ARG A 3 61.78 -10.33 7.16
CA ARG A 3 62.21 -9.23 6.23
C ARG A 3 61.13 -9.04 5.12
N LEU A 4 60.79 -7.84 4.60
CA LEU A 4 61.46 -6.95 3.62
C LEU A 4 61.47 -7.40 2.13
N LEU A 5 60.86 -6.58 1.24
CA LEU A 5 61.13 -6.25 -0.20
C LEU A 5 59.89 -6.40 -1.14
N SER A 6 59.62 -5.57 -2.18
CA SER A 6 60.13 -4.23 -2.56
C SER A 6 59.27 -3.49 -3.64
N VAL A 7 59.04 -2.17 -3.46
CA VAL A 7 58.93 -1.03 -4.42
C VAL A 7 58.35 -1.18 -5.85
N ALA A 8 57.30 -0.38 -6.17
CA ALA A 8 57.19 0.63 -7.27
C ALA A 8 55.71 0.99 -7.59
N SER A 9 55.26 2.20 -8.00
CA SER A 9 55.82 3.57 -7.99
C SER A 9 54.75 4.63 -8.39
N VAL A 10 54.64 5.75 -7.64
CA VAL A 10 54.55 7.16 -8.13
C VAL A 10 53.34 7.58 -9.03
N ARG A 11 52.44 8.53 -8.63
CA ARG A 11 52.41 10.02 -8.85
C ARG A 11 50.98 10.52 -8.44
N LEU A 12 50.65 11.77 -8.07
CA LEU A 12 51.43 12.96 -7.62
C LEU A 12 50.50 14.05 -7.01
N LEU A 13 50.97 14.68 -5.93
CA LEU A 13 50.70 16.04 -5.37
C LEU A 13 49.28 16.60 -5.13
N ALA A 14 49.20 17.33 -4.01
CA ALA A 14 48.20 18.34 -3.68
C ALA A 14 48.87 19.55 -2.99
N VAL A 15 48.12 20.65 -2.86
CA VAL A 15 48.34 21.82 -1.98
C VAL A 15 49.50 22.78 -2.31
N VAL A 16 49.15 24.06 -2.55
CA VAL A 16 49.83 25.25 -1.97
C VAL A 16 48.76 26.26 -1.56
N ALA A 17 48.97 27.01 -0.47
CA ALA A 17 48.03 27.96 0.11
C ALA A 17 48.74 29.29 0.48
N LEU A 18 48.03 30.44 0.35
CA LEU A 18 48.33 31.81 0.86
C LEU A 18 49.74 32.42 0.53
N ALA A 19 49.96 33.73 0.30
CA ALA A 19 49.52 34.89 1.09
C ALA A 19 49.82 36.27 0.40
N PHE A 20 49.00 37.27 0.73
CA PHE A 20 49.26 38.73 0.96
C PHE A 20 50.30 39.60 0.18
N ALA A 21 49.74 40.66 -0.44
CA ALA A 21 50.03 42.11 -0.28
C ALA A 21 51.25 42.84 -0.93
N GLY A 22 50.98 44.08 -1.39
CA GLY A 22 51.97 45.10 -1.83
C GLY A 22 51.54 45.89 -3.09
N LEU A 23 50.62 46.87 -3.04
CA LEU A 23 50.80 48.34 -2.83
C LEU A 23 51.34 49.19 -4.01
N SER A 24 50.57 50.25 -4.32
CA SER A 24 50.96 51.59 -4.84
C SER A 24 50.74 51.99 -6.32
N ALA A 25 49.81 52.95 -6.50
CA ALA A 25 49.83 54.13 -7.40
C ALA A 25 49.82 53.92 -8.95
N CYS A 26 49.25 54.80 -9.79
CA CYS A 26 48.45 56.02 -9.60
C CYS A 26 47.66 56.31 -10.89
N GLY A 27 46.44 56.87 -10.82
CA GLY A 27 45.67 57.28 -12.01
C GLY A 27 44.45 58.14 -11.65
N ARG A 28 44.47 59.42 -12.01
CA ARG A 28 43.44 60.40 -11.62
C ARG A 28 42.16 60.21 -12.44
N GLY A 29 41.02 60.16 -11.75
CA GLY A 29 39.68 60.34 -12.31
C GLY A 29 38.84 61.16 -11.33
N GLU A 30 38.10 62.14 -11.84
CA GLU A 30 37.36 63.11 -11.02
C GLU A 30 36.13 62.46 -10.37
N LEU A 31 35.85 62.83 -9.11
CA LEU A 31 34.63 62.46 -8.40
C LEU A 31 33.79 63.72 -8.19
N SER A 32 32.63 63.79 -8.86
CA SER A 32 31.59 64.78 -8.55
C SER A 32 30.19 64.19 -8.71
N GLU A 33 29.64 63.77 -7.57
CA GLU A 33 28.24 63.59 -7.20
C GLU A 33 27.18 63.33 -8.30
N ALA A 34 27.03 62.07 -8.69
CA ALA A 34 25.70 61.57 -9.08
C ALA A 34 24.88 61.28 -7.81
N ARG A 35 23.82 62.05 -7.56
CA ARG A 35 22.84 61.72 -6.51
C ARG A 35 22.24 60.35 -6.78
N ALA A 36 22.54 59.37 -5.93
CA ALA A 36 21.89 58.08 -5.97
C ALA A 36 20.39 58.25 -5.66
N ALA A 37 19.54 58.06 -6.66
CA ALA A 37 18.10 58.01 -6.45
C ALA A 37 17.77 56.84 -5.51
N THR A 38 17.08 57.11 -4.41
CA THR A 38 16.63 56.07 -3.49
C THR A 38 15.69 55.13 -4.25
N PRO A 39 15.96 53.81 -4.30
CA PRO A 39 15.03 52.89 -4.94
C PRO A 39 13.68 52.96 -4.22
N PRO A 40 12.55 52.88 -4.94
CA PRO A 40 11.24 52.90 -4.30
C PRO A 40 11.15 51.74 -3.30
N ALA A 41 10.62 52.03 -2.11
CA ALA A 41 10.44 51.01 -1.08
C ALA A 41 9.63 49.86 -1.68
N ALA A 42 10.20 48.66 -1.65
CA ALA A 42 9.50 47.46 -2.11
C ALA A 42 8.19 47.34 -1.33
N ALA A 43 7.06 47.26 -2.05
CA ALA A 43 5.78 46.97 -1.42
C ALA A 43 5.93 45.69 -0.58
N PRO A 44 5.35 45.63 0.63
CA PRO A 44 5.46 44.45 1.47
C PRO A 44 4.92 43.25 0.70
N GLN A 45 5.82 42.33 0.32
CA GLN A 45 5.41 41.05 -0.22
C GLN A 45 4.54 40.39 0.85
N ALA A 46 3.28 40.13 0.53
CA ALA A 46 2.42 39.34 1.40
C ALA A 46 3.14 38.01 1.64
N GLY A 47 3.55 37.79 2.89
CA GLY A 47 4.36 36.64 3.25
C GLY A 47 3.66 35.36 2.78
N ALA A 48 4.40 34.47 2.12
CA ALA A 48 3.83 33.21 1.67
C ALA A 48 3.23 32.47 2.88
N ALA A 49 1.96 32.11 2.78
CA ALA A 49 1.23 31.37 3.81
C ALA A 49 2.08 30.19 4.33
N PRO A 50 2.31 30.08 5.65
CA PRO A 50 3.11 29.01 6.23
C PRO A 50 2.68 27.62 5.74
N ALA A 51 3.63 26.73 5.49
CA ALA A 51 3.36 25.42 4.91
C ALA A 51 2.33 24.58 5.71
N TYR A 52 2.24 24.77 7.03
CA TYR A 52 1.27 24.09 7.89
C TYR A 52 -0.18 24.50 7.63
N GLU A 53 -0.45 25.69 7.07
CA GLU A 53 -1.82 26.14 6.74
C GLU A 53 -2.44 25.28 5.63
N LYS A 54 -1.60 24.58 4.84
CA LYS A 54 -2.00 23.63 3.79
C LYS A 54 -2.04 22.18 4.28
N ALA A 55 -1.69 21.90 5.53
CA ALA A 55 -1.74 20.53 6.07
C ALA A 55 -3.20 20.05 6.13
N PHE A 56 -3.43 18.78 5.80
CA PHE A 56 -4.77 18.20 5.67
C PHE A 56 -5.64 18.40 6.94
N TYR A 57 -5.04 18.13 8.11
CA TYR A 57 -5.67 18.26 9.42
C TYR A 57 -5.80 19.69 9.96
N THR A 58 -5.31 20.71 9.23
CA THR A 58 -5.58 22.11 9.54
C THR A 58 -7.05 22.39 9.24
N MET A 59 -7.89 22.10 10.24
CA MET A 59 -9.34 22.08 10.10
C MET A 59 -9.89 23.49 9.91
N MET A 60 -10.32 23.79 8.69
CA MET A 60 -10.88 25.09 8.30
C MET A 60 -12.42 25.14 8.44
N ALA A 61 -13.02 24.16 9.11
CA ALA A 61 -14.44 24.11 9.40
C ALA A 61 -14.78 25.00 10.62
N THR A 62 -15.85 25.80 10.53
CA THR A 62 -16.28 26.70 11.63
C THR A 62 -16.70 25.94 12.89
N ARG A 63 -17.15 24.69 12.74
CA ARG A 63 -17.48 23.79 13.85
C ARG A 63 -16.49 22.64 13.93
N ARG A 64 -15.94 22.40 15.13
CA ARG A 64 -15.22 21.15 15.43
C ARG A 64 -16.23 19.99 15.53
N PRO A 65 -16.17 18.97 14.66
CA PRO A 65 -17.07 17.84 14.71
C PRO A 65 -16.65 16.85 15.82
N SER A 66 -17.59 16.04 16.31
CA SER A 66 -17.24 14.92 17.21
C SER A 66 -16.87 13.67 16.42
N VAL A 67 -15.98 12.84 16.98
CA VAL A 67 -15.55 11.56 16.35
C VAL A 67 -16.76 10.66 16.00
N PRO A 68 -17.77 10.44 16.88
CA PRO A 68 -18.94 9.64 16.51
C PRO A 68 -19.75 10.23 15.34
N ALA A 69 -19.85 11.56 15.25
CA ALA A 69 -20.58 12.22 14.16
C ALA A 69 -19.81 12.14 12.83
N MET A 70 -18.48 12.26 12.86
CA MET A 70 -17.63 12.01 11.68
C MET A 70 -17.68 10.55 11.24
N ALA A 71 -17.56 9.59 12.17
CA ALA A 71 -17.64 8.16 11.85
C ALA A 71 -19.01 7.78 11.26
N ALA A 72 -20.10 8.32 11.81
CA ALA A 72 -21.44 8.10 11.26
C ALA A 72 -21.63 8.70 9.86
N LEU A 73 -21.11 9.92 9.63
CA LEU A 73 -21.11 10.54 8.30
C LEU A 73 -20.22 9.77 7.31
N GLY A 74 -19.01 9.40 7.70
CA GLY A 74 -18.09 8.59 6.90
C GLY A 74 -18.70 7.26 6.50
N LYS A 75 -19.36 6.58 7.45
CA LYS A 75 -20.15 5.38 7.17
C LYS A 75 -21.27 5.67 6.17
N ALA A 76 -22.01 6.78 6.32
CA ALA A 76 -23.07 7.13 5.38
C ALA A 76 -22.52 7.35 3.95
N LEU A 77 -21.39 8.05 3.80
CA LEU A 77 -20.71 8.27 2.52
C LEU A 77 -20.18 6.96 1.91
N PHE A 78 -19.57 6.09 2.72
CA PHE A 78 -18.99 4.82 2.27
C PHE A 78 -20.01 3.89 1.58
N PHE A 79 -21.30 4.02 1.93
CA PHE A 79 -22.42 3.26 1.35
C PHE A 79 -23.30 4.11 0.42
N ASP A 80 -22.89 5.31 0.00
CA ASP A 80 -23.67 6.15 -0.93
C ASP A 80 -23.20 6.03 -2.39
N PRO A 81 -23.95 5.33 -3.26
CA PRO A 81 -23.60 5.23 -4.68
C PRO A 81 -23.83 6.55 -5.44
N ALA A 82 -24.55 7.52 -4.87
CA ALA A 82 -24.73 8.84 -5.49
C ALA A 82 -23.41 9.65 -5.57
N LEU A 83 -22.39 9.25 -4.79
CA LEU A 83 -21.05 9.82 -4.84
C LEU A 83 -20.24 9.42 -6.08
N SER A 84 -20.63 8.39 -6.84
CA SER A 84 -19.98 8.11 -8.14
C SER A 84 -20.62 8.88 -9.28
N ALA A 85 -19.84 9.15 -10.32
CA ALA A 85 -20.32 9.68 -11.60
C ALA A 85 -21.53 8.91 -12.14
N SER A 86 -21.50 7.58 -11.99
CA SER A 86 -22.52 6.64 -12.44
C SER A 86 -23.79 6.60 -11.59
N GLY A 87 -23.78 7.17 -10.38
CA GLY A 87 -24.86 7.02 -9.38
C GLY A 87 -25.07 5.58 -8.90
N ARG A 88 -24.15 4.66 -9.22
CA ARG A 88 -24.29 3.20 -9.13
C ARG A 88 -23.20 2.52 -8.31
N LEU A 89 -22.14 3.24 -7.91
CA LEU A 89 -20.96 2.67 -7.25
C LEU A 89 -20.65 3.40 -5.93
N ALA A 90 -20.63 2.66 -4.82
CA ALA A 90 -20.18 3.15 -3.52
C ALA A 90 -18.84 2.47 -3.14
N CYS A 91 -18.15 2.96 -2.11
CA CYS A 91 -16.98 2.27 -1.55
C CYS A 91 -17.35 0.82 -1.16
N ALA A 92 -18.52 0.65 -0.53
CA ALA A 92 -19.08 -0.65 -0.13
C ALA A 92 -19.37 -1.63 -1.29
N SER A 93 -19.46 -1.15 -2.54
CA SER A 93 -19.64 -2.00 -3.73
C SER A 93 -18.38 -2.84 -4.01
N CYS A 94 -17.19 -2.25 -3.79
CA CYS A 94 -15.89 -2.93 -3.93
C CYS A 94 -15.37 -3.48 -2.59
N HIS A 95 -15.81 -2.92 -1.47
CA HIS A 95 -15.32 -3.22 -0.12
C HIS A 95 -16.49 -3.59 0.79
N SER A 96 -17.01 -4.81 0.62
CA SER A 96 -18.21 -5.30 1.29
C SER A 96 -17.94 -5.68 2.76
N PRO A 97 -18.70 -5.16 3.75
CA PRO A 97 -18.53 -5.55 5.16
C PRO A 97 -18.69 -7.06 5.40
N ALA A 98 -19.59 -7.71 4.63
CA ALA A 98 -19.81 -9.16 4.69
C ALA A 98 -18.60 -9.99 4.20
N HIS A 99 -17.65 -9.35 3.51
CA HIS A 99 -16.40 -9.94 3.02
C HIS A 99 -15.19 -9.25 3.64
N ALA A 100 -15.31 -8.82 4.91
CA ALA A 100 -14.28 -8.10 5.65
C ALA A 100 -13.72 -6.88 4.90
N TYR A 101 -14.62 -6.06 4.34
CA TYR A 101 -14.28 -4.90 3.50
C TYR A 101 -13.37 -5.23 2.30
N GLY A 102 -13.42 -6.47 1.81
CA GLY A 102 -12.87 -6.90 0.52
C GLY A 102 -13.96 -7.04 -0.57
N PRO A 103 -13.58 -7.49 -1.79
CA PRO A 103 -14.51 -7.66 -2.89
C PRO A 103 -15.56 -8.75 -2.60
N PRO A 104 -16.87 -8.49 -2.88
CA PRO A 104 -17.95 -9.46 -2.64
C PRO A 104 -18.08 -10.55 -3.72
N ASN A 105 -17.16 -10.60 -4.68
CA ASN A 105 -17.23 -11.42 -5.88
C ASN A 105 -15.85 -12.03 -6.21
N ASP A 106 -15.80 -12.79 -7.30
CA ASP A 106 -14.64 -13.48 -7.86
C ASP A 106 -13.94 -12.71 -8.98
N LEU A 107 -14.37 -11.48 -9.28
CA LEU A 107 -13.76 -10.65 -10.32
C LEU A 107 -12.34 -10.24 -9.94
N SER A 108 -11.39 -10.38 -10.87
CA SER A 108 -10.01 -9.93 -10.70
C SER A 108 -9.90 -8.41 -10.49
N VAL A 109 -10.80 -7.63 -11.09
CA VAL A 109 -10.89 -6.17 -10.99
C VAL A 109 -12.37 -5.76 -10.95
N GLN A 110 -12.69 -4.69 -10.23
CA GLN A 110 -14.08 -4.24 -10.08
C GLN A 110 -14.48 -3.27 -11.22
N PRO A 111 -15.75 -3.33 -11.68
CA PRO A 111 -16.26 -2.40 -12.69
C PRO A 111 -16.58 -1.02 -12.09
N GLY A 112 -16.35 0.01 -12.90
CA GLY A 112 -16.58 1.41 -12.58
C GLY A 112 -16.62 2.28 -13.82
N GLY A 113 -16.29 3.57 -13.67
CA GLY A 113 -16.54 4.59 -14.69
C GLY A 113 -18.00 5.08 -14.66
N PRO A 114 -18.34 6.13 -15.44
CA PRO A 114 -19.70 6.68 -15.50
C PRO A 114 -20.75 5.64 -15.96
N GLU A 115 -20.33 4.70 -16.82
CA GLU A 115 -21.20 3.66 -17.38
C GLU A 115 -21.04 2.27 -16.76
N MET A 116 -20.27 2.12 -15.68
CA MET A 116 -19.99 0.83 -15.04
C MET A 116 -19.34 -0.21 -15.97
N ASN A 117 -18.66 0.25 -17.03
CA ASN A 117 -18.05 -0.57 -18.08
C ASN A 117 -16.52 -0.42 -18.19
N LYS A 118 -15.89 0.32 -17.27
CA LYS A 118 -14.43 0.43 -17.15
C LYS A 118 -13.96 -0.40 -15.96
N THR A 119 -12.68 -0.78 -15.95
CA THR A 119 -12.03 -1.40 -14.79
C THR A 119 -10.68 -0.75 -14.55
N GLY A 120 -10.17 -0.84 -13.32
CA GLY A 120 -8.75 -0.64 -13.04
C GLY A 120 -7.89 -1.82 -13.50
N ALA A 121 -6.59 -1.80 -13.16
CA ALA A 121 -5.64 -2.89 -13.40
C ALA A 121 -5.41 -3.79 -12.17
N ARG A 122 -5.98 -3.45 -11.00
CA ARG A 122 -5.69 -4.14 -9.72
C ARG A 122 -6.93 -4.59 -8.97
N ALA A 123 -6.80 -5.73 -8.30
CA ALA A 123 -7.80 -6.32 -7.43
C ALA A 123 -8.01 -5.46 -6.16
N ALA A 124 -9.26 -5.31 -5.72
CA ALA A 124 -9.56 -4.64 -4.46
C ALA A 124 -8.94 -5.41 -3.27
N PRO A 125 -8.12 -4.77 -2.41
CA PRO A 125 -7.69 -5.37 -1.15
C PRO A 125 -8.84 -5.38 -0.13
N SER A 126 -8.64 -6.05 1.00
CA SER A 126 -9.46 -5.79 2.20
C SER A 126 -9.03 -4.43 2.78
N LEU A 127 -10.00 -3.66 3.30
CA LEU A 127 -9.70 -2.46 4.10
C LEU A 127 -9.50 -2.75 5.59
N ARG A 128 -9.65 -4.00 6.04
CA ARG A 128 -9.37 -4.36 7.43
C ARG A 128 -7.88 -4.36 7.72
N TYR A 129 -7.54 -4.06 8.97
CA TYR A 129 -6.19 -4.11 9.52
C TYR A 129 -5.18 -3.17 8.82
N LEU A 130 -5.65 -2.03 8.32
CA LEU A 130 -4.82 -0.99 7.68
C LEU A 130 -4.40 0.14 8.62
N GLN A 131 -4.95 0.23 9.83
CA GLN A 131 -4.74 1.35 10.77
C GLN A 131 -3.29 1.54 11.23
N ASN A 132 -2.49 0.47 11.17
CA ASN A 132 -1.07 0.46 11.53
C ASN A 132 -0.14 0.44 10.29
N VAL A 133 -0.65 0.71 9.09
CA VAL A 133 0.20 0.87 7.89
C VAL A 133 1.01 2.17 8.05
N PRO A 134 2.35 2.11 8.12
CA PRO A 134 3.15 3.33 8.21
C PRO A 134 3.06 4.13 6.90
N PRO A 135 3.32 5.44 6.89
CA PRO A 135 3.58 6.19 5.66
C PRO A 135 4.69 5.51 4.85
N PHE A 136 4.69 5.66 3.52
CA PHE A 136 5.72 5.04 2.70
C PHE A 136 7.11 5.62 3.03
N SER A 137 8.09 4.73 3.24
CA SER A 137 9.51 5.06 3.31
C SER A 137 10.31 4.09 2.46
N GLU A 138 11.39 4.57 1.83
CA GLU A 138 12.36 3.73 1.11
C GLU A 138 13.30 2.97 2.06
N HIS A 139 13.44 3.46 3.29
CA HIS A 139 14.23 2.91 4.39
C HIS A 139 13.35 2.81 5.64
N PHE A 140 13.18 1.62 6.20
CA PHE A 140 12.27 1.40 7.33
C PHE A 140 12.90 0.51 8.38
N HIS A 141 12.82 0.96 9.62
CA HIS A 141 13.33 0.26 10.79
C HIS A 141 12.12 -0.09 11.67
N GLU A 142 11.97 -1.37 12.04
CA GLU A 142 10.98 -1.74 13.04
C GLU A 142 11.42 -1.22 14.41
N ASN A 143 10.48 -0.71 15.21
CA ASN A 143 10.74 -0.34 16.60
C ASN A 143 10.64 -1.57 17.49
N ASP A 144 11.57 -2.52 17.29
CA ASP A 144 11.74 -3.77 18.04
C ASP A 144 12.96 -3.72 18.98
N GLY A 145 13.47 -2.51 19.25
CA GLY A 145 14.70 -2.30 20.01
C GLY A 145 15.99 -2.54 19.22
N ASN A 146 15.90 -2.93 17.94
CA ASN A 146 17.04 -3.14 17.04
C ASN A 146 16.90 -2.32 15.74
N ASP A 147 16.93 -0.99 15.86
CA ASP A 147 16.90 -0.02 14.74
C ASP A 147 18.06 -0.18 13.70
N ALA A 148 18.93 -1.19 13.84
CA ALA A 148 20.06 -1.43 12.96
C ALA A 148 19.70 -2.12 11.63
N GLU A 149 18.53 -2.79 11.55
CA GLU A 149 18.10 -3.47 10.33
C GLU A 149 17.19 -2.57 9.48
N ASP A 150 17.58 -2.33 8.22
CA ASP A 150 16.76 -1.66 7.22
C ASP A 150 15.94 -2.69 6.43
N GLN A 151 14.62 -2.68 6.64
CA GLN A 151 13.66 -3.52 5.93
C GLN A 151 13.38 -3.01 4.49
N GLY A 152 13.93 -1.85 4.13
CA GLY A 152 13.78 -1.24 2.82
C GLY A 152 12.36 -0.70 2.58
N PRO A 153 11.88 -0.68 1.31
CA PRO A 153 10.67 0.04 0.93
C PRO A 153 9.42 -0.53 1.61
N THR A 154 8.83 0.23 2.53
CA THR A 154 7.77 -0.23 3.44
C THR A 154 6.68 0.82 3.59
N GLY A 155 5.44 0.39 3.83
CA GLY A 155 4.31 1.27 4.15
C GLY A 155 3.56 1.81 2.94
N GLY A 156 2.79 2.87 3.15
CA GLY A 156 1.87 3.43 2.18
C GLY A 156 0.67 2.53 1.87
N TYR A 157 -0.38 3.14 1.36
CA TYR A 157 -1.65 2.52 1.01
C TYR A 157 -1.70 2.18 -0.49
N ASN A 158 -2.66 1.33 -0.87
CA ASN A 158 -2.73 0.61 -2.15
C ASN A 158 -1.62 -0.46 -2.29
N TRP A 159 -1.55 -1.10 -3.46
CA TRP A 159 -0.57 -2.16 -3.76
C TRP A 159 0.84 -1.63 -4.06
N ASP A 160 1.01 -0.34 -4.35
CA ASP A 160 2.28 0.32 -4.71
C ASP A 160 2.72 1.39 -3.68
N GLY A 161 2.06 1.45 -2.53
CA GLY A 161 2.36 2.42 -1.47
C GLY A 161 2.14 3.89 -1.85
N ARG A 162 1.50 4.21 -2.99
CA ARG A 162 1.44 5.58 -3.55
C ARG A 162 0.63 6.60 -2.75
N ALA A 163 -0.09 6.17 -1.72
CA ALA A 163 -0.89 7.04 -0.86
C ALA A 163 -0.35 6.96 0.57
N SER A 164 -0.08 8.10 1.21
CA SER A 164 0.59 8.14 2.53
C SER A 164 -0.36 8.02 3.72
N SER A 165 -1.68 8.04 3.46
CA SER A 165 -2.73 8.07 4.48
C SER A 165 -4.03 7.44 3.98
N THR A 166 -4.98 7.21 4.89
CA THR A 166 -6.33 6.75 4.55
C THR A 166 -7.12 7.81 3.77
N HIS A 167 -6.95 9.11 4.04
CA HIS A 167 -7.57 10.17 3.23
C HIS A 167 -6.98 10.28 1.82
N ASP A 168 -5.66 10.11 1.64
CA ASP A 168 -5.04 10.05 0.31
C ASP A 168 -5.47 8.80 -0.46
N GLN A 169 -5.64 7.68 0.24
CA GLN A 169 -6.22 6.46 -0.34
C GLN A 169 -7.64 6.70 -0.82
N ALA A 170 -8.51 7.27 0.03
CA ALA A 170 -9.92 7.54 -0.28
C ALA A 170 -10.10 8.56 -1.42
N ARG A 171 -9.15 9.48 -1.61
CA ARG A 171 -9.12 10.43 -2.72
C ARG A 171 -9.06 9.74 -4.08
N ILE A 172 -8.33 8.63 -4.20
CA ILE A 172 -8.08 7.95 -5.48
C ILE A 172 -9.37 7.43 -6.13
N PRO A 173 -10.17 6.54 -5.52
CA PRO A 173 -11.33 5.95 -6.18
C PRO A 173 -12.42 7.00 -6.47
N LEU A 174 -12.56 8.02 -5.62
CA LEU A 174 -13.47 9.15 -5.82
C LEU A 174 -13.22 9.88 -7.15
N LEU A 175 -11.95 10.06 -7.53
CA LEU A 175 -11.56 10.83 -8.73
C LEU A 175 -11.29 9.94 -9.95
N SER A 176 -10.76 8.73 -9.74
CA SER A 176 -10.33 7.76 -10.75
C SER A 176 -11.41 7.48 -11.80
N ALA A 177 -11.08 7.75 -13.07
CA ALA A 177 -11.97 7.54 -14.22
C ALA A 177 -12.36 6.07 -14.47
N HIS A 178 -11.71 5.13 -13.78
CA HIS A 178 -11.94 3.69 -13.83
C HIS A 178 -12.81 3.18 -12.67
N GLU A 179 -13.03 4.00 -11.65
CA GLU A 179 -13.73 3.65 -10.41
C GLU A 179 -14.96 4.56 -10.23
N MET A 180 -14.98 5.50 -9.27
CA MET A 180 -16.13 6.38 -9.06
C MET A 180 -16.20 7.56 -10.04
N ALA A 181 -15.10 7.85 -10.75
CA ALA A 181 -15.04 8.65 -11.97
C ALA A 181 -15.56 10.09 -11.91
N ASN A 182 -15.50 10.76 -10.75
CA ASN A 182 -15.87 12.18 -10.67
C ASN A 182 -14.85 13.14 -11.31
N GLY A 183 -13.63 12.68 -11.58
CA GLY A 183 -12.57 13.43 -12.26
C GLY A 183 -11.92 14.52 -11.39
N THR A 184 -12.71 15.34 -10.69
CA THR A 184 -12.22 16.46 -9.86
C THR A 184 -12.86 16.50 -8.47
N PRO A 185 -12.18 17.07 -7.45
CA PRO A 185 -12.77 17.37 -6.15
C PRO A 185 -14.09 18.15 -6.25
N ALA A 186 -14.16 19.13 -7.16
CA ALA A 186 -15.36 19.91 -7.45
C ALA A 186 -16.54 19.02 -7.88
N GLY A 187 -16.30 18.00 -8.72
CA GLY A 187 -17.32 17.02 -9.13
C GLY A 187 -17.88 16.21 -7.95
N VAL A 188 -17.02 15.81 -7.01
CA VAL A 188 -17.45 15.14 -5.76
C VAL A 188 -18.26 16.09 -4.88
N VAL A 189 -17.82 17.34 -4.74
CA VAL A 189 -18.51 18.34 -3.91
C VAL A 189 -19.87 18.75 -4.50
N ALA A 190 -19.99 18.84 -5.83
CA ALA A 190 -21.28 19.06 -6.49
C ALA A 190 -22.29 17.95 -6.14
N ARG A 191 -21.85 16.69 -6.08
CA ARG A 191 -22.66 15.54 -5.62
C ARG A 191 -23.00 15.61 -4.14
N LEU A 192 -22.05 16.02 -3.29
CA LEU A 192 -22.31 16.24 -1.86
C LEU A 192 -23.32 17.37 -1.62
N ARG A 193 -23.24 18.47 -2.39
CA ARG A 193 -24.15 19.63 -2.33
C ARG A 193 -25.57 19.28 -2.73
N GLY A 194 -25.74 18.54 -3.83
CA GLY A 194 -27.05 18.09 -4.32
C GLY A 194 -27.57 16.79 -3.70
N GLY A 195 -26.76 16.11 -2.91
CA GLY A 195 -27.03 14.77 -2.38
C GLY A 195 -27.72 14.75 -1.02
N ARG A 196 -28.25 13.57 -0.66
CA ARG A 196 -28.98 13.32 0.59
C ARG A 196 -28.18 13.63 1.87
N HIS A 197 -26.86 13.67 1.80
CA HIS A 197 -25.97 13.93 2.95
C HIS A 197 -25.61 15.41 3.16
N ALA A 198 -26.07 16.33 2.29
CA ALA A 198 -25.76 17.76 2.38
C ALA A 198 -26.15 18.40 3.73
N GLN A 199 -27.30 18.01 4.30
CA GLN A 199 -27.76 18.51 5.59
C GLN A 199 -26.92 17.94 6.75
N THR A 200 -26.61 16.64 6.73
CA THR A 200 -25.74 16.00 7.72
C THR A 200 -24.34 16.63 7.70
N PHE A 201 -23.80 16.93 6.52
CA PHE A 201 -22.53 17.65 6.36
C PHE A 201 -22.52 18.97 7.14
N ARG A 202 -23.55 19.81 6.93
CA ARG A 202 -23.71 21.08 7.62
C ARG A 202 -23.89 20.93 9.13
N GLN A 203 -24.61 19.91 9.58
CA GLN A 203 -24.77 19.61 11.00
C GLN A 203 -23.44 19.21 11.66
N VAL A 204 -22.60 18.42 10.98
CA VAL A 204 -21.33 17.91 11.50
C VAL A 204 -20.25 19.01 11.52
N PHE A 205 -20.04 19.70 10.40
CA PHE A 205 -18.88 20.59 10.19
C PHE A 205 -19.19 22.10 10.20
N GLY A 206 -20.46 22.51 10.18
CA GLY A 206 -20.87 23.92 10.08
C GLY A 206 -21.64 24.22 8.80
N ASN A 207 -22.52 25.23 8.81
CA ASN A 207 -23.43 25.50 7.69
C ASN A 207 -22.70 25.88 6.38
N ASP A 208 -21.52 26.46 6.51
CA ASP A 208 -20.63 26.96 5.46
C ASP A 208 -19.69 25.89 4.88
N ILE A 209 -19.67 24.67 5.43
CA ILE A 209 -18.74 23.61 4.99
C ILE A 209 -18.82 23.30 3.49
N LEU A 210 -19.98 23.48 2.88
CA LEU A 210 -20.22 23.21 1.46
C LEU A 210 -19.95 24.42 0.55
N ASP A 211 -19.59 25.58 1.10
CA ASP A 211 -19.37 26.81 0.33
C ASP A 211 -17.97 26.78 -0.32
N SER A 212 -16.96 26.28 0.40
CA SER A 212 -15.61 26.01 -0.12
C SER A 212 -15.48 24.56 -0.62
N GLU A 213 -15.10 24.38 -1.88
CA GLU A 213 -14.93 23.04 -2.48
C GLU A 213 -13.76 22.26 -1.88
N ASP A 214 -12.63 22.92 -1.65
CA ASP A 214 -11.48 22.29 -1.01
C ASP A 214 -11.80 21.85 0.43
N THR A 215 -12.48 22.70 1.20
CA THR A 215 -12.86 22.40 2.58
C THR A 215 -13.91 21.28 2.65
N ALA A 216 -14.93 21.32 1.78
CA ALA A 216 -15.93 20.27 1.66
C ALA A 216 -15.30 18.90 1.30
N PHE A 217 -14.37 18.91 0.34
CA PHE A 217 -13.69 17.69 -0.10
C PHE A 217 -12.77 17.12 0.98
N ARG A 218 -11.96 17.96 1.64
CA ARG A 218 -11.14 17.53 2.79
C ARG A 218 -11.99 16.96 3.92
N ALA A 219 -13.12 17.57 4.24
CA ALA A 219 -14.07 17.06 5.24
C ALA A 219 -14.72 15.73 4.85
N ALA A 220 -14.97 15.48 3.56
CA ALA A 220 -15.46 14.18 3.07
C ALA A 220 -14.42 13.08 3.25
N LEU A 221 -13.17 13.36 2.88
CA LEU A 221 -12.05 12.43 3.06
C LEU A 221 -11.79 12.15 4.54
N MET A 222 -11.81 13.18 5.39
CA MET A 222 -11.64 13.05 6.84
C MET A 222 -12.77 12.21 7.48
N ALA A 223 -14.02 12.37 7.03
CA ALA A 223 -15.12 11.52 7.51
C ALA A 223 -14.91 10.04 7.11
N LEU A 224 -14.51 9.77 5.86
CA LEU A 224 -14.20 8.42 5.37
C LEU A 224 -13.01 7.77 6.11
N GLU A 225 -12.00 8.56 6.46
CA GLU A 225 -10.85 8.16 7.28
C GLU A 225 -11.29 7.81 8.71
N VAL A 226 -12.02 8.71 9.40
CA VAL A 226 -12.51 8.48 10.76
C VAL A 226 -13.48 7.29 10.85
N PHE A 227 -14.20 6.96 9.77
CA PHE A 227 -14.99 5.72 9.72
C PHE A 227 -14.11 4.47 9.61
N GLN A 228 -13.05 4.50 8.81
CA GLN A 228 -12.10 3.39 8.67
C GLN A 228 -11.28 3.15 9.94
N GLU A 229 -11.20 4.15 10.83
CA GLU A 229 -10.68 4.01 12.19
C GLU A 229 -11.69 3.48 13.23
N ALA A 230 -12.80 2.86 12.81
CA ALA A 230 -13.75 2.22 13.73
C ALA A 230 -13.28 0.79 14.10
N PRO A 231 -12.82 0.50 15.34
CA PRO A 231 -12.17 -0.78 15.66
C PRO A 231 -13.08 -2.00 15.47
N SER A 232 -14.37 -1.87 15.81
CA SER A 232 -15.36 -2.94 15.66
C SER A 232 -15.69 -3.29 14.21
N GLU A 233 -15.33 -2.42 13.25
CA GLU A 233 -15.60 -2.61 11.82
C GLU A 233 -14.34 -3.05 11.08
N PHE A 234 -13.19 -2.41 11.36
CA PHE A 234 -11.97 -2.53 10.54
C PHE A 234 -10.84 -3.32 11.18
N TYR A 235 -10.76 -3.43 12.51
CA TYR A 235 -9.71 -4.19 13.19
C TYR A 235 -10.21 -4.86 14.49
N PRO A 236 -11.20 -5.78 14.38
CA PRO A 236 -11.84 -6.38 15.56
C PRO A 236 -10.93 -7.38 16.31
N TYR A 237 -9.91 -7.95 15.65
CA TYR A 237 -9.02 -8.99 16.20
C TYR A 237 -9.81 -10.12 16.89
N ASP A 238 -10.88 -10.60 16.25
CA ASP A 238 -11.82 -11.59 16.78
C ASP A 238 -11.87 -12.90 15.95
N SER A 239 -10.76 -13.22 15.26
CA SER A 239 -10.61 -14.50 14.56
C SER A 239 -10.32 -15.67 15.50
N LYS A 240 -10.35 -16.90 14.98
CA LYS A 240 -9.99 -18.10 15.76
C LYS A 240 -8.52 -18.05 16.17
N TYR A 241 -7.64 -17.49 15.33
CA TYR A 241 -6.24 -17.30 15.68
C TYR A 241 -6.06 -16.29 16.82
N ASP A 242 -6.81 -15.19 16.82
CA ASP A 242 -6.74 -14.22 17.91
C ASP A 242 -7.24 -14.82 19.24
N ALA A 243 -8.27 -15.68 19.21
CA ALA A 243 -8.69 -16.45 20.37
C ALA A 243 -7.62 -17.47 20.83
N PHE A 244 -6.89 -18.09 19.89
CA PHE A 244 -5.76 -18.97 20.21
C PHE A 244 -4.59 -18.21 20.86
N LEU A 245 -4.20 -17.05 20.31
CA LEU A 245 -3.19 -16.16 20.91
C LEU A 245 -3.56 -15.73 22.34
N ARG A 246 -4.84 -15.45 22.59
CA ARG A 246 -5.38 -15.14 23.94
C ARG A 246 -5.56 -16.38 24.85
N LYS A 247 -5.18 -17.58 24.39
CA LYS A 247 -5.37 -18.87 25.11
C LYS A 247 -6.84 -19.20 25.41
N GLN A 248 -7.77 -18.63 24.64
CA GLN A 248 -9.23 -18.80 24.74
C GLN A 248 -9.77 -19.89 23.80
N ALA A 249 -8.98 -20.33 22.83
CA ALA A 249 -9.29 -21.41 21.90
C ALA A 249 -8.05 -22.26 21.61
N SER A 250 -8.26 -23.44 21.03
CA SER A 250 -7.17 -24.28 20.52
C SER A 250 -7.28 -24.45 19.01
N LEU A 251 -6.14 -24.42 18.33
CA LEU A 251 -6.04 -24.89 16.95
C LEU A 251 -6.13 -26.42 16.94
N ASN A 252 -6.85 -26.98 15.96
CA ASN A 252 -6.93 -28.42 15.75
C ASN A 252 -5.58 -28.96 15.20
N PRO A 253 -5.35 -30.28 15.17
CA PRO A 253 -4.08 -30.84 14.71
C PRO A 253 -3.68 -30.48 13.28
N GLN A 254 -4.64 -30.13 12.41
CA GLN A 254 -4.38 -29.68 11.04
C GLN A 254 -3.94 -28.21 11.00
N GLU A 255 -4.74 -27.33 11.60
CA GLU A 255 -4.45 -25.89 11.72
C GLU A 255 -3.08 -25.66 12.40
N MET A 256 -2.75 -26.47 13.40
CA MET A 256 -1.46 -26.42 14.10
C MET A 256 -0.28 -26.93 13.25
N ARG A 257 -0.50 -27.89 12.32
CA ARG A 257 0.53 -28.23 11.31
C ARG A 257 0.72 -27.09 10.32
N GLY A 258 -0.38 -26.47 9.88
CA GLY A 258 -0.36 -25.29 9.01
C GLY A 258 0.44 -24.13 9.59
N LEU A 259 0.19 -23.77 10.85
CA LEU A 259 0.94 -22.72 11.56
C LEU A 259 2.46 -23.03 11.60
N ARG A 260 2.84 -24.28 11.87
CA ARG A 260 4.27 -24.66 11.85
C ARG A 260 4.88 -24.54 10.46
N LEU A 261 4.21 -25.05 9.43
CA LEU A 261 4.68 -24.96 8.04
C LEU A 261 4.79 -23.52 7.53
N PHE A 262 3.87 -22.65 7.97
CA PHE A 262 3.86 -21.23 7.68
C PHE A 262 5.05 -20.48 8.31
N ASN A 263 5.46 -20.88 9.52
CA ASN A 263 6.58 -20.29 10.25
C ASN A 263 7.95 -20.94 9.95
N ASP A 264 7.99 -22.12 9.34
CA ASP A 264 9.22 -22.89 9.10
C ASP A 264 10.00 -22.33 7.89
N PRO A 265 11.23 -21.79 8.08
CA PRO A 265 12.03 -21.20 7.00
C PRO A 265 12.53 -22.21 5.96
N GLY A 266 12.61 -23.50 6.32
CA GLY A 266 12.92 -24.59 5.39
C GLY A 266 11.71 -25.11 4.63
N LYS A 267 10.51 -24.54 4.88
CA LYS A 267 9.25 -24.99 4.30
C LYS A 267 8.46 -23.86 3.64
N GLY A 268 7.48 -23.28 4.33
CA GLY A 268 6.65 -22.23 3.77
C GLY A 268 7.35 -20.87 3.79
N ASN A 269 8.21 -20.63 4.78
CA ASN A 269 8.85 -19.35 5.11
C ASN A 269 7.89 -18.14 5.08
N CYS A 270 6.58 -18.36 5.21
CA CYS A 270 5.58 -17.33 4.95
C CYS A 270 5.68 -16.20 5.97
N ALA A 271 6.06 -16.53 7.20
CA ALA A 271 6.24 -15.59 8.30
C ALA A 271 7.37 -14.58 8.11
N SER A 272 8.28 -14.76 7.14
CA SER A 272 9.35 -13.77 6.86
C SER A 272 8.80 -12.44 6.35
N CYS A 273 7.65 -12.47 5.66
CA CYS A 273 6.93 -11.26 5.22
C CYS A 273 5.54 -11.16 5.87
N HIS A 274 4.90 -12.28 6.20
CA HIS A 274 3.57 -12.32 6.80
C HIS A 274 3.62 -12.67 8.29
N THR A 275 4.27 -11.81 9.09
CA THR A 275 4.52 -11.99 10.53
C THR A 275 3.31 -12.52 11.30
N SER A 276 3.47 -13.67 11.97
CA SER A 276 2.40 -14.41 12.68
C SER A 276 2.44 -14.28 14.20
N THR A 277 3.48 -13.66 14.75
CA THR A 277 3.71 -13.48 16.19
C THR A 277 3.08 -12.18 16.70
N ILE A 278 2.79 -12.12 17.99
CA ILE A 278 2.54 -10.84 18.68
C ILE A 278 3.86 -10.06 18.65
N LYS A 279 3.82 -8.79 18.25
CA LYS A 279 4.98 -7.88 18.24
C LYS A 279 5.42 -7.54 19.67
N GLU A 280 6.63 -7.02 19.84
CA GLU A 280 7.18 -6.72 21.17
C GLU A 280 6.38 -5.66 21.94
N ASP A 281 5.77 -4.72 21.22
CA ASP A 281 4.82 -3.71 21.74
C ASP A 281 3.47 -4.30 22.20
N GLY A 282 3.26 -5.61 22.02
CA GLY A 282 2.01 -6.32 22.32
C GLY A 282 0.97 -6.28 21.19
N ALA A 283 1.28 -5.68 20.04
CA ALA A 283 0.35 -5.62 18.91
C ALA A 283 0.11 -7.01 18.31
N PHE A 284 -1.15 -7.31 18.02
CA PHE A 284 -1.54 -8.56 17.37
C PHE A 284 -1.08 -8.56 15.90
N PRO A 285 -0.58 -9.70 15.38
CA PRO A 285 0.01 -9.80 14.05
C PRO A 285 -0.95 -9.31 12.97
N ALA A 286 -0.50 -8.40 12.11
CA ALA A 286 -1.22 -8.03 10.90
C ALA A 286 -1.09 -9.10 9.80
N PHE A 287 -0.20 -10.09 9.94
CA PHE A 287 0.20 -11.00 8.87
C PHE A 287 0.74 -10.24 7.65
N SER A 288 1.55 -9.22 7.93
CA SER A 288 2.25 -8.39 6.95
C SER A 288 3.33 -7.58 7.67
N ASP A 289 4.50 -7.47 7.04
CA ASP A 289 5.58 -6.51 7.30
C ASP A 289 5.25 -5.11 6.71
N PHE A 290 4.27 -5.03 5.82
CA PHE A 290 3.99 -3.90 4.93
C PHE A 290 5.14 -3.50 3.99
N GLY A 291 6.16 -4.36 3.84
CA GLY A 291 7.27 -4.22 2.90
C GLY A 291 6.81 -4.39 1.45
N HIS A 292 7.69 -4.11 0.48
CA HIS A 292 7.39 -4.27 -0.95
C HIS A 292 8.30 -5.28 -1.62
N ILE A 293 7.67 -6.28 -2.25
CA ILE A 293 8.34 -7.45 -2.80
C ILE A 293 7.79 -7.81 -4.18
N ALA A 294 8.66 -8.30 -5.07
CA ALA A 294 8.28 -8.81 -6.38
C ALA A 294 8.24 -10.34 -6.34
N VAL A 295 7.05 -10.93 -6.29
CA VAL A 295 6.88 -12.40 -6.23
C VAL A 295 6.69 -13.06 -7.60
N GLY A 296 6.56 -12.27 -8.69
CA GLY A 296 6.50 -12.79 -10.06
C GLY A 296 5.19 -13.49 -10.45
N VAL A 297 4.05 -13.04 -9.90
CA VAL A 297 2.70 -13.56 -10.23
C VAL A 297 2.45 -13.49 -11.75
N PRO A 298 1.80 -14.50 -12.36
CA PRO A 298 1.60 -14.54 -13.81
C PRO A 298 0.63 -13.48 -14.33
N ARG A 299 0.77 -13.13 -15.60
CA ARG A 299 -0.01 -12.07 -16.26
C ARG A 299 -1.48 -12.42 -16.41
N ASN A 300 -2.35 -11.63 -15.75
CA ASN A 300 -3.79 -11.75 -15.94
C ASN A 300 -4.22 -11.15 -17.30
N ARG A 301 -4.27 -11.99 -18.33
CA ARG A 301 -4.68 -11.61 -19.70
C ARG A 301 -6.16 -11.27 -19.85
N GLN A 302 -6.98 -11.45 -18.80
CA GLN A 302 -8.39 -11.05 -18.82
C GLN A 302 -8.59 -9.57 -18.47
N LEU A 303 -7.57 -8.89 -17.95
CA LEU A 303 -7.64 -7.46 -17.63
C LEU A 303 -7.61 -6.60 -18.89
N ALA A 304 -8.51 -5.63 -18.99
CA ALA A 304 -8.58 -4.71 -20.13
C ALA A 304 -7.27 -3.94 -20.37
N ALA A 305 -6.54 -3.58 -19.30
CA ALA A 305 -5.23 -2.93 -19.42
C ALA A 305 -4.18 -3.84 -20.09
N ASN A 306 -4.26 -5.16 -19.88
CA ASN A 306 -3.33 -6.15 -20.43
C ASN A 306 -3.62 -6.53 -21.89
N ALA A 307 -4.68 -5.96 -22.50
CA ALA A 307 -4.92 -6.04 -23.95
C ALA A 307 -3.86 -5.26 -24.75
N ASP A 308 -3.23 -4.24 -24.14
CA ASP A 308 -1.97 -3.69 -24.64
C ASP A 308 -0.80 -4.58 -24.18
N PRO A 309 -0.05 -5.23 -25.10
CA PRO A 309 1.11 -6.04 -24.74
C PRO A 309 2.32 -5.20 -24.24
N ALA A 310 2.31 -3.88 -24.42
CA ALA A 310 3.31 -2.96 -23.89
C ALA A 310 2.99 -2.48 -22.47
N PHE A 311 1.75 -2.62 -22.00
CA PHE A 311 1.35 -2.25 -20.64
C PHE A 311 1.87 -3.28 -19.62
N TYR A 312 2.52 -2.79 -18.56
CA TYR A 312 2.89 -3.56 -17.39
C TYR A 312 2.59 -2.74 -16.14
N ASP A 313 1.97 -3.37 -15.15
CA ASP A 313 1.89 -2.81 -13.81
C ASP A 313 3.22 -3.09 -13.09
N LEU A 314 4.00 -2.04 -12.86
CA LEU A 314 5.33 -2.14 -12.26
C LEU A 314 5.32 -1.87 -10.74
N GLY A 315 4.13 -1.79 -10.13
CA GLY A 315 3.96 -1.56 -8.70
C GLY A 315 4.60 -0.25 -8.27
N LEU A 316 5.59 -0.32 -7.37
CA LEU A 316 6.28 0.85 -6.83
C LEU A 316 6.83 1.82 -7.89
N CYS A 317 7.35 1.33 -9.01
CA CYS A 317 7.96 2.19 -10.03
C CYS A 317 6.97 2.70 -11.11
N GLY A 318 5.66 2.46 -10.92
CA GLY A 318 4.58 2.96 -11.78
C GLY A 318 3.68 1.86 -12.39
N PRO A 319 2.77 2.21 -13.32
CA PRO A 319 2.54 3.55 -13.88
C PRO A 319 1.70 4.47 -12.98
N ASP A 320 0.88 3.91 -12.08
CA ASP A 320 0.02 4.69 -11.16
C ASP A 320 0.84 5.55 -10.17
N ARG A 321 2.06 5.10 -9.82
CA ARG A 321 3.00 5.79 -8.94
C ARG A 321 4.07 6.49 -9.77
N THR A 322 4.26 7.79 -9.55
CA THR A 322 5.07 8.66 -10.43
C THR A 322 6.34 9.22 -9.78
N ASP A 323 6.45 9.19 -8.45
CA ASP A 323 7.59 9.69 -7.68
C ASP A 323 8.81 8.76 -7.69
N LEU A 324 8.62 7.47 -8.01
CA LEU A 324 9.67 6.44 -8.00
C LEU A 324 9.96 5.83 -9.38
N THR A 325 9.60 6.49 -10.48
CA THR A 325 9.77 5.92 -11.84
C THR A 325 11.20 5.57 -12.21
N ASP A 326 12.18 6.22 -11.59
CA ASP A 326 13.61 5.99 -11.82
C ASP A 326 14.22 4.93 -10.88
N ARG A 327 13.51 4.50 -9.83
CA ARG A 327 13.88 3.36 -8.98
C ARG A 327 13.61 2.03 -9.69
N ARG A 328 14.47 1.70 -10.66
CA ARG A 328 14.33 0.51 -11.51
C ARG A 328 14.42 -0.81 -10.73
N ASP A 329 15.07 -0.79 -9.57
CA ASP A 329 15.17 -1.86 -8.58
C ASP A 329 13.86 -2.13 -7.82
N TYR A 330 12.90 -1.19 -7.88
CA TYR A 330 11.56 -1.34 -7.31
C TYR A 330 10.50 -1.78 -8.32
N CYS A 331 10.83 -1.85 -9.62
CA CYS A 331 9.88 -2.27 -10.64
C CYS A 331 9.43 -3.74 -10.44
N GLY A 332 8.12 -3.96 -10.40
CA GLY A 332 7.47 -5.24 -10.12
C GLY A 332 7.23 -5.53 -8.63
N ARG A 333 7.66 -4.64 -7.72
CA ARG A 333 7.42 -4.79 -6.28
C ARG A 333 6.05 -4.24 -5.88
N PHE A 334 5.30 -5.02 -5.11
CA PHE A 334 4.03 -4.63 -4.53
C PHE A 334 4.04 -4.86 -3.01
N ARG A 335 3.24 -4.08 -2.30
CA ARG A 335 3.13 -4.14 -0.84
C ARG A 335 2.60 -5.50 -0.38
N THR A 336 3.25 -6.11 0.60
CA THR A 336 2.77 -7.31 1.29
C THR A 336 1.36 -7.06 1.87
N PRO A 337 0.32 -7.82 1.47
CA PRO A 337 -1.01 -7.65 2.03
C PRO A 337 -1.15 -8.38 3.37
N SER A 338 -2.01 -7.88 4.26
CA SER A 338 -2.48 -8.65 5.41
C SER A 338 -3.17 -9.94 4.95
N LEU A 339 -2.83 -11.07 5.59
CA LEU A 339 -3.54 -12.34 5.38
C LEU A 339 -4.79 -12.52 6.27
N ARG A 340 -5.14 -11.51 7.07
CA ARG A 340 -6.40 -11.55 7.84
C ARG A 340 -7.59 -11.53 6.88
N ASN A 341 -8.57 -12.40 7.14
CA ASN A 341 -9.71 -12.67 6.26
C ASN A 341 -9.36 -13.15 4.83
N VAL A 342 -8.13 -13.60 4.58
CA VAL A 342 -7.72 -14.05 3.22
C VAL A 342 -8.61 -15.16 2.67
N ALA A 343 -9.18 -16.01 3.54
CA ALA A 343 -10.10 -17.09 3.17
C ALA A 343 -11.50 -16.64 2.73
N LEU A 344 -11.87 -15.36 2.88
CA LEU A 344 -13.11 -14.79 2.32
C LEU A 344 -12.94 -14.32 0.87
N ARG A 345 -11.69 -14.20 0.38
CA ARG A 345 -11.39 -13.73 -0.97
C ARG A 345 -11.60 -14.83 -2.00
N LYS A 346 -11.99 -14.43 -3.20
CA LYS A 346 -12.13 -15.29 -4.39
C LYS A 346 -11.19 -14.91 -5.54
N SER A 347 -10.34 -13.91 -5.33
CA SER A 347 -9.29 -13.48 -6.25
C SER A 347 -8.09 -12.96 -5.46
N PHE A 348 -6.89 -13.36 -5.89
CA PHE A 348 -5.64 -13.27 -5.13
C PHE A 348 -4.55 -12.54 -5.93
N PHE A 349 -3.59 -11.96 -5.20
CA PHE A 349 -2.54 -11.06 -5.70
C PHE A 349 -3.06 -9.74 -6.29
N HIS A 350 -2.13 -8.85 -6.66
CA HIS A 350 -2.43 -7.47 -7.09
C HIS A 350 -3.28 -7.42 -8.37
N ASN A 351 -3.07 -8.32 -9.34
CA ASN A 351 -3.76 -8.37 -10.63
C ASN A 351 -4.96 -9.36 -10.64
N GLY A 352 -5.24 -10.02 -9.52
CA GLY A 352 -6.33 -10.98 -9.40
C GLY A 352 -6.22 -12.23 -10.31
N ALA A 353 -5.03 -12.62 -10.73
CA ALA A 353 -4.80 -13.73 -11.69
C ALA A 353 -5.17 -15.13 -11.15
N ILE A 354 -5.22 -15.30 -9.83
CA ILE A 354 -5.45 -16.59 -9.17
C ILE A 354 -6.75 -16.50 -8.37
N HIS A 355 -7.58 -17.55 -8.45
CA HIS A 355 -8.96 -17.53 -7.93
C HIS A 355 -9.26 -18.56 -6.81
N SER A 356 -8.24 -19.28 -6.32
CA SER A 356 -8.38 -20.12 -5.11
C SER A 356 -7.25 -19.85 -4.13
N LEU A 357 -7.54 -19.97 -2.83
CA LEU A 357 -6.54 -19.81 -1.76
C LEU A 357 -5.50 -20.94 -1.81
N GLU A 358 -5.98 -22.15 -2.14
CA GLU A 358 -5.17 -23.33 -2.39
C GLU A 358 -4.16 -23.10 -3.53
N ASP A 359 -4.56 -22.47 -4.65
CA ASP A 359 -3.64 -22.11 -5.74
C ASP A 359 -2.71 -20.95 -5.37
N ALA A 360 -3.17 -19.99 -4.57
CA ALA A 360 -2.33 -18.90 -4.10
C ALA A 360 -1.17 -19.43 -3.23
N VAL A 361 -1.42 -20.39 -2.33
CA VAL A 361 -0.36 -21.07 -1.56
C VAL A 361 0.48 -22.00 -2.46
N ARG A 362 -0.16 -22.71 -3.40
CA ARG A 362 0.53 -23.60 -4.36
C ARG A 362 1.49 -22.84 -5.27
N PHE A 363 1.17 -21.59 -5.64
CA PHE A 363 2.06 -20.72 -6.42
C PHE A 363 3.42 -20.58 -5.73
N TYR A 364 3.48 -20.17 -4.46
CA TYR A 364 4.73 -20.07 -3.71
C TYR A 364 5.53 -21.39 -3.70
N ALA A 365 4.85 -22.52 -3.52
CA ALA A 365 5.49 -23.84 -3.49
C ALA A 365 6.02 -24.34 -4.86
N GLN A 366 5.42 -23.88 -5.96
CA GLN A 366 5.57 -24.46 -7.31
C GLN A 366 6.07 -23.48 -8.38
N ARG A 367 6.27 -22.19 -8.06
CA ARG A 367 6.66 -21.13 -9.01
C ARG A 367 7.89 -21.50 -9.84
N ASP A 368 8.97 -21.89 -9.16
CA ASP A 368 10.28 -22.13 -9.77
C ASP A 368 10.51 -23.61 -10.12
N THR A 369 9.88 -24.51 -9.35
CA THR A 369 9.99 -25.97 -9.56
C THR A 369 9.05 -26.49 -10.64
N GLN A 370 7.91 -25.85 -10.87
CA GLN A 370 6.92 -26.22 -11.88
C GLN A 370 6.39 -24.99 -12.66
N PRO A 371 7.26 -24.14 -13.24
CA PRO A 371 6.90 -22.86 -13.85
C PRO A 371 5.90 -22.99 -15.02
N TRP A 372 5.87 -24.14 -15.69
CA TRP A 372 4.92 -24.45 -16.77
C TRP A 372 3.44 -24.51 -16.33
N LYS A 373 3.15 -24.52 -15.02
CA LYS A 373 1.79 -24.39 -14.48
C LYS A 373 1.32 -22.93 -14.42
N TRP A 374 2.25 -22.00 -14.30
CA TRP A 374 1.98 -20.60 -13.98
C TRP A 374 2.20 -19.69 -15.18
N TYR A 375 3.25 -19.95 -15.96
CA TYR A 375 3.66 -19.11 -17.08
C TYR A 375 3.40 -19.79 -18.43
N PRO A 376 3.03 -19.02 -19.47
CA PRO A 376 2.79 -19.56 -20.80
C PRO A 376 4.09 -19.95 -21.50
N ARG A 377 3.96 -20.68 -22.61
CA ARG A 377 5.05 -20.87 -23.57
C ARG A 377 5.04 -19.77 -24.62
N LYS A 378 6.24 -19.36 -25.05
CA LYS A 378 6.49 -18.51 -26.21
C LYS A 378 6.34 -19.32 -27.51
N PRO A 379 6.27 -18.67 -28.69
CA PRO A 379 6.20 -19.36 -29.98
C PRO A 379 7.38 -20.30 -30.27
N ASP A 380 8.55 -20.06 -29.66
CA ASP A 380 9.74 -20.93 -29.75
C ASP A 380 9.69 -22.16 -28.82
N GLY A 381 8.60 -22.34 -28.05
CA GLY A 381 8.40 -23.42 -27.10
C GLY A 381 9.02 -23.20 -25.71
N THR A 382 9.85 -22.17 -25.52
CA THR A 382 10.40 -21.80 -24.20
C THR A 382 9.31 -21.23 -23.28
N LEU A 383 9.52 -21.26 -21.96
CA LEU A 383 8.59 -20.63 -21.01
C LEU A 383 8.86 -19.12 -20.92
N ASP A 384 7.80 -18.32 -20.82
CA ASP A 384 7.91 -16.90 -20.49
C ASP A 384 7.80 -16.67 -18.98
N THR A 385 8.81 -17.11 -18.22
CA THR A 385 8.81 -16.96 -16.76
C THR A 385 8.73 -15.48 -16.34
N PHE A 386 7.81 -15.18 -15.42
CA PHE A 386 7.50 -13.80 -15.00
C PHE A 386 6.95 -12.94 -16.16
N ASP A 387 5.94 -13.44 -16.85
CA ASP A 387 5.33 -12.81 -18.03
C ASP A 387 4.56 -11.50 -17.75
N ASP A 388 4.26 -11.18 -16.48
CA ASP A 388 3.73 -9.86 -16.08
C ASP A 388 4.83 -8.84 -15.71
N LEU A 389 6.08 -9.10 -16.08
CA LEU A 389 7.19 -8.18 -15.84
C LEU A 389 8.14 -8.10 -17.06
N PRO A 390 8.51 -6.90 -17.54
CA PRO A 390 9.45 -6.75 -18.65
C PRO A 390 10.78 -7.44 -18.38
N PRO A 391 11.44 -8.09 -19.36
CA PRO A 391 12.66 -8.87 -19.15
C PRO A 391 13.76 -8.14 -18.36
N ARG A 392 13.93 -6.83 -18.59
CA ARG A 392 14.90 -5.97 -17.90
C ARG A 392 14.69 -5.82 -16.39
N TYR A 393 13.52 -6.15 -15.85
CA TYR A 393 13.19 -6.06 -14.42
C TYR A 393 13.01 -7.44 -13.77
N ARG A 394 13.10 -8.55 -14.52
CA ARG A 394 12.91 -9.91 -13.97
C ARG A 394 13.95 -10.29 -12.92
N ALA A 395 15.09 -9.61 -12.89
CA ALA A 395 16.10 -9.74 -11.81
C ALA A 395 15.63 -9.19 -10.45
N ASN A 396 14.56 -8.39 -10.40
CA ASN A 396 13.99 -7.87 -9.16
C ASN A 396 13.11 -8.91 -8.43
N VAL A 397 12.74 -10.02 -9.10
CA VAL A 397 11.84 -11.04 -8.54
C VAL A 397 12.56 -11.83 -7.45
N ASN A 398 11.94 -11.93 -6.27
CA ASN A 398 12.53 -12.63 -5.13
C ASN A 398 12.76 -14.12 -5.42
N THR A 399 13.94 -14.61 -5.06
CA THR A 399 14.38 -16.01 -5.18
C THR A 399 14.70 -16.67 -3.82
N GLU A 400 14.53 -15.95 -2.71
CA GLU A 400 14.67 -16.47 -1.34
C GLU A 400 13.54 -17.46 -0.97
N PRO A 401 13.74 -18.36 0.02
CA PRO A 401 12.74 -19.35 0.42
C PRO A 401 11.34 -18.74 0.65
N PRO A 402 10.25 -19.36 0.18
CA PRO A 402 10.14 -20.73 -0.36
C PRO A 402 10.55 -20.89 -1.84
N PHE A 403 11.09 -19.85 -2.47
CA PHE A 403 11.57 -19.87 -3.86
C PHE A 403 12.99 -20.46 -3.99
N GLY A 404 13.53 -20.50 -5.22
CA GLY A 404 14.93 -20.86 -5.48
C GLY A 404 15.22 -22.31 -5.88
N GLY A 405 14.18 -23.14 -6.07
CA GLY A 405 14.31 -24.48 -6.66
C GLY A 405 14.48 -24.46 -8.19
N LYS A 406 14.90 -25.59 -8.80
CA LYS A 406 15.05 -25.71 -10.26
C LYS A 406 13.80 -26.33 -10.91
N PRO A 407 13.49 -26.00 -12.18
CA PRO A 407 12.40 -26.64 -12.90
C PRO A 407 12.57 -28.17 -12.96
N GLY A 408 11.59 -28.91 -12.43
CA GLY A 408 11.62 -30.36 -12.30
C GLY A 408 11.90 -30.88 -10.88
N ASP A 409 12.39 -30.03 -9.97
CA ASP A 409 12.60 -30.40 -8.57
C ASP A 409 11.27 -30.69 -7.84
N ARG A 410 11.36 -31.35 -6.68
CA ARG A 410 10.21 -31.52 -5.79
C ARG A 410 9.82 -30.16 -5.19
N PRO A 411 8.54 -29.76 -5.22
CA PRO A 411 8.05 -28.58 -4.49
C PRO A 411 8.40 -28.66 -3.00
N VAL A 412 8.76 -27.52 -2.41
CA VAL A 412 9.13 -27.41 -0.99
C VAL A 412 7.98 -27.78 -0.04
N LEU A 413 6.74 -27.54 -0.47
CA LEU A 413 5.50 -27.98 0.15
C LEU A 413 4.80 -29.04 -0.71
N SER A 414 4.47 -30.17 -0.11
CA SER A 414 3.56 -31.16 -0.69
C SER A 414 2.11 -30.69 -0.66
N GLU A 415 1.24 -31.31 -1.47
CA GLU A 415 -0.20 -30.98 -1.49
C GLU A 415 -0.91 -31.20 -0.14
N ALA A 416 -0.37 -32.05 0.74
CA ALA A 416 -0.86 -32.18 2.11
C ALA A 416 -0.48 -30.97 2.98
N GLU A 417 0.78 -30.51 2.87
CA GLU A 417 1.28 -29.33 3.57
C GLU A 417 0.60 -28.04 3.09
N VAL A 418 0.30 -27.93 1.78
CA VAL A 418 -0.53 -26.84 1.23
C VAL A 418 -1.92 -26.82 1.88
N ARG A 419 -2.60 -27.98 1.98
CA ARG A 419 -3.92 -28.05 2.65
C ARG A 419 -3.86 -27.70 4.13
N ASP A 420 -2.77 -28.05 4.81
CA ASP A 420 -2.58 -27.73 6.22
C ASP A 420 -2.35 -26.23 6.42
N ILE A 421 -1.50 -25.58 5.60
CA ILE A 421 -1.34 -24.11 5.59
C ILE A 421 -2.68 -23.41 5.30
N VAL A 422 -3.44 -23.90 4.31
CA VAL A 422 -4.76 -23.32 3.99
C VAL A 422 -5.76 -23.50 5.15
N ALA A 423 -5.71 -24.62 5.87
CA ALA A 423 -6.51 -24.80 7.10
C ALA A 423 -6.11 -23.78 8.18
N PHE A 424 -4.82 -23.49 8.34
CA PHE A 424 -4.34 -22.41 9.21
C PHE A 424 -4.83 -21.03 8.75
N LEU A 425 -4.69 -20.67 7.47
CA LEU A 425 -5.14 -19.38 6.94
C LEU A 425 -6.64 -19.14 7.12
N LYS A 426 -7.46 -20.20 7.08
CA LYS A 426 -8.90 -20.14 7.39
C LYS A 426 -9.18 -19.71 8.84
N THR A 427 -8.25 -19.92 9.78
CA THR A 427 -8.37 -19.48 11.19
C THR A 427 -8.17 -17.97 11.38
N LEU A 428 -7.65 -17.27 10.36
CA LEU A 428 -7.44 -15.81 10.34
C LEU A 428 -8.70 -15.03 9.91
N THR A 429 -9.84 -15.71 9.82
CA THR A 429 -11.14 -15.11 9.48
C THR A 429 -11.80 -14.57 10.74
N ASP A 430 -12.18 -13.30 10.71
CA ASP A 430 -12.86 -12.59 11.79
C ASP A 430 -14.26 -13.15 12.08
N GLY A 431 -14.85 -12.74 13.22
CA GLY A 431 -16.17 -13.17 13.65
C GLY A 431 -16.21 -14.54 14.33
N TYR A 432 -15.06 -15.09 14.74
CA TYR A 432 -15.03 -16.34 15.49
C TYR A 432 -15.69 -16.14 16.86
N ARG A 433 -16.60 -17.05 17.21
CA ARG A 433 -17.24 -17.08 18.52
C ARG A 433 -16.89 -18.42 19.16
N PRO A 434 -16.02 -18.46 20.19
CA PRO A 434 -15.71 -19.71 20.88
C PRO A 434 -17.00 -20.29 21.46
N SER A 435 -17.13 -21.61 21.43
CA SER A 435 -18.21 -22.30 22.14
C SER A 435 -18.11 -21.92 23.62
N ARG A 436 -19.18 -21.32 24.17
CA ARG A 436 -19.26 -21.02 25.60
C ARG A 436 -18.94 -22.31 26.37
N PRO A 437 -18.01 -22.29 27.34
CA PRO A 437 -17.84 -23.43 28.23
C PRO A 437 -19.19 -23.74 28.86
N VAL A 438 -19.66 -24.98 28.72
CA VAL A 438 -20.77 -25.46 29.55
C VAL A 438 -20.27 -25.34 30.97
N ALA A 439 -20.92 -24.48 31.76
CA ALA A 439 -20.57 -24.32 33.16
C ALA A 439 -20.68 -25.70 33.83
N LYS A 440 -19.56 -26.22 34.33
CA LYS A 440 -19.56 -27.40 35.19
C LYS A 440 -20.38 -27.03 36.44
N ARG A 441 -21.57 -27.60 36.53
CA ARG A 441 -22.36 -27.62 37.77
C ARG A 441 -21.75 -28.60 38.75
#